data_AF-A0A5N9AX91-F1
#
_entry.id   AF-A0A5N9AX91-F1
#
_cell.length_a   1.000
_cell.length_b   1.000
_cell.length_c   1.000
_cell.angle_alpha   90.00
_cell.angle_beta   90.00
_cell.angle_gamma   90.00
#
_symmetry.space_group_name_H-M   'P 1'
#
loop_
_entity.id
_entity.type
_entity.pdbx_description
1 polymer ?
#
loop_
_entity_poly.entity_id
_entity_poly.type
_entity_poly.pdbx_seq_one_letter_code
_entity_poly.pdbx_strand_id
1 'polypeptide(L)'
;MIDSHTHILPNRPNKLIEEFGKEKVLSEMFSDEQKITTSEELIKNMNSHNIEKSIILGYGWTNFDLLQASNQFNLDTFKRNPDELIPFFSINPLFKENLEEMEKCIKLGAKGAGEIHPSIQELALDDKNLWNDALKLLQENSLPIIIHASEPVGHLYPGKGSSYAQNIYKFIELFPENKIILAHWGGGLLFYELMNEVKDVSKNVYYDTAASSFLYNPKIFEIAIEIVGSEKIIFGSDFPILSPERILSEMKNLKEKDLINITEKNIKNILNLN
;
A
#
# COMPACT_ATOMS: atom_id res chain seq x y z
N MET A 1 -8.75 1.20 -15.73
CA MET A 1 -8.32 1.81 -14.44
C MET A 1 -7.88 0.71 -13.48
N ILE A 2 -6.86 0.98 -12.67
CA ILE A 2 -6.34 0.05 -11.66
C ILE A 2 -6.42 0.71 -10.28
N ASP A 3 -7.13 0.07 -9.35
CA ASP A 3 -7.14 0.48 -7.96
C ASP A 3 -5.98 -0.18 -7.22
N SER A 4 -5.00 0.63 -6.83
CA SER A 4 -3.70 0.14 -6.35
C SER A 4 -3.64 -0.05 -4.83
N HIS A 5 -4.73 0.25 -4.13
CA HIS A 5 -4.79 0.14 -2.68
C HIS A 5 -6.16 -0.41 -2.27
N THR A 6 -6.24 -1.73 -2.17
CA THR A 6 -7.44 -2.43 -1.66
C THR A 6 -7.01 -3.56 -0.74
N HIS A 7 -7.92 -3.88 0.17
CA HIS A 7 -7.67 -4.84 1.23
C HIS A 7 -8.75 -5.92 1.23
N ILE A 8 -8.33 -7.18 1.37
CA ILE A 8 -9.23 -8.32 1.59
C ILE A 8 -8.70 -9.15 2.75
N LEU A 9 -9.59 -9.81 3.49
CA LEU A 9 -9.18 -10.70 4.57
C LEU A 9 -9.59 -12.15 4.29
N PRO A 10 -8.77 -13.14 4.71
CA PRO A 10 -9.11 -14.55 4.60
C PRO A 10 -10.33 -14.92 5.44
N ASN A 11 -10.55 -14.21 6.55
CA ASN A 11 -11.66 -14.46 7.46
C ASN A 11 -11.98 -13.20 8.28
N ARG A 12 -13.03 -13.26 9.10
CA ARG A 12 -13.34 -12.18 10.04
C ARG A 12 -12.26 -12.07 11.12
N PRO A 13 -11.94 -10.84 11.61
CA PRO A 13 -10.92 -10.63 12.64
C PRO A 13 -11.04 -11.55 13.85
N ASN A 14 -12.25 -11.76 14.38
CA ASN A 14 -12.48 -12.63 15.54
C ASN A 14 -12.07 -14.09 15.28
N LYS A 15 -12.34 -14.61 14.08
CA LYS A 15 -11.94 -15.97 13.69
C LYS A 15 -10.44 -16.08 13.49
N LEU A 16 -9.80 -15.05 12.90
CA LEU A 16 -8.35 -15.01 12.79
C LEU A 16 -7.68 -15.00 14.17
N ILE A 17 -8.26 -14.29 15.15
CA ILE A 17 -7.77 -14.31 16.53
C ILE A 17 -7.96 -15.68 17.18
N GLU A 18 -9.08 -16.36 16.93
CA GLU A 18 -9.31 -17.73 17.41
C GLU A 18 -8.33 -18.74 16.82
N GLU A 19 -8.02 -18.61 15.52
CA GLU A 19 -7.14 -19.54 14.78
C GLU A 19 -5.65 -19.30 15.05
N PHE A 20 -5.21 -18.04 15.08
CA PHE A 20 -3.79 -17.68 15.12
C PHE A 20 -3.36 -17.02 16.44
N GLY A 21 -4.30 -16.68 17.31
CA GLY A 21 -4.04 -15.97 18.56
C GLY A 21 -4.05 -14.44 18.40
N LYS A 22 -3.54 -13.75 19.42
CA LYS A 22 -3.54 -12.27 19.42
C LYS A 22 -2.64 -11.72 18.30
N GLU A 23 -3.17 -10.73 17.59
CA GLU A 23 -2.49 -10.03 16.50
C GLU A 23 -2.68 -8.52 16.66
N LYS A 24 -1.58 -7.76 16.67
CA LYS A 24 -1.59 -6.31 16.92
C LYS A 24 -2.38 -5.56 15.86
N VAL A 25 -2.20 -5.91 14.58
CA VAL A 25 -2.93 -5.32 13.46
C VAL A 25 -4.43 -5.42 13.66
N LEU A 26 -4.93 -6.62 14.01
CA LEU A 26 -6.35 -6.83 14.25
C LEU A 26 -6.85 -5.98 15.42
N SER A 27 -6.08 -5.89 16.51
CA SER A 27 -6.49 -5.10 17.68
C SER A 27 -6.43 -3.58 17.48
N GLU A 28 -5.52 -3.08 16.64
CA GLU A 28 -5.29 -1.65 16.45
C GLU A 28 -6.07 -1.06 15.28
N MET A 29 -6.32 -1.86 14.24
CA MET A 29 -6.98 -1.41 13.02
C MET A 29 -8.43 -1.84 12.89
N PHE A 30 -8.88 -2.88 13.60
CA PHE A 30 -10.24 -3.39 13.44
C PHE A 30 -11.05 -3.20 14.72
N SER A 31 -12.04 -2.31 14.64
CA SER A 31 -13.14 -2.24 15.59
C SER A 31 -14.27 -3.21 15.19
N ASP A 32 -15.24 -3.45 16.08
CA ASP A 32 -16.44 -4.27 15.78
C ASP A 32 -17.25 -3.71 14.59
N GLU A 33 -17.12 -2.42 14.28
CA GLU A 33 -17.79 -1.73 13.18
C GLU A 33 -16.91 -1.59 11.92
N GLN A 34 -15.65 -2.03 11.98
CA GLN A 34 -14.73 -1.92 10.85
C GLN A 34 -15.25 -2.71 9.67
N LYS A 35 -15.31 -2.06 8.50
CA LYS A 35 -15.63 -2.76 7.27
C LYS A 35 -14.49 -3.70 6.91
N ILE A 36 -14.84 -4.97 6.77
CA ILE A 36 -14.01 -6.00 6.15
C ILE A 36 -14.65 -6.40 4.83
N THR A 37 -13.87 -6.98 3.93
CA THR A 37 -14.41 -7.41 2.65
C THR A 37 -13.77 -8.70 2.14
N THR A 38 -14.51 -9.42 1.30
CA THR A 38 -14.04 -10.61 0.59
C THR A 38 -13.59 -10.28 -0.83
N SER A 39 -12.93 -11.22 -1.51
CA SER A 39 -12.59 -11.07 -2.92
C SER A 39 -13.81 -10.89 -3.83
N GLU A 40 -14.91 -11.57 -3.53
CA GLU A 40 -16.15 -11.50 -4.31
C GLU A 40 -16.81 -10.12 -4.18
N GLU A 41 -16.78 -9.54 -2.98
CA GLU A 41 -17.29 -8.20 -2.72
C GLU A 41 -16.42 -7.12 -3.39
N LEU A 42 -15.09 -7.28 -3.34
CA LEU A 42 -14.16 -6.42 -4.06
C LEU A 42 -14.42 -6.46 -5.57
N ILE A 43 -14.51 -7.65 -6.18
CA ILE A 43 -14.79 -7.80 -7.62
C ILE A 43 -16.15 -7.19 -7.99
N LYS A 44 -17.17 -7.36 -7.14
CA LYS A 44 -18.48 -6.71 -7.35
C LYS A 44 -18.36 -5.18 -7.32
N ASN A 45 -17.59 -4.64 -6.37
CA ASN A 45 -17.30 -3.22 -6.28
C ASN A 45 -16.54 -2.72 -7.51
N MET A 46 -15.54 -3.46 -7.99
CA MET A 46 -14.79 -3.13 -9.20
C MET A 46 -15.70 -3.00 -10.44
N ASN A 47 -16.54 -4.01 -10.66
CA ASN A 47 -17.48 -4.06 -11.78
C ASN A 47 -18.47 -2.89 -11.78
N SER A 48 -18.88 -2.44 -10.60
CA SER A 48 -19.84 -1.33 -10.45
C SER A 48 -19.21 0.04 -10.72
N HIS A 49 -17.88 0.15 -10.70
CA HIS A 49 -17.15 1.42 -10.82
C HIS A 49 -16.14 1.45 -11.99
N ASN A 50 -16.21 0.49 -12.91
CA ASN A 50 -15.31 0.37 -14.07
C ASN A 50 -13.83 0.28 -13.68
N ILE A 51 -13.53 -0.38 -12.56
CA ILE A 51 -12.17 -0.74 -12.17
C ILE A 51 -11.84 -2.07 -12.86
N GLU A 52 -10.79 -2.08 -13.69
CA GLU A 52 -10.39 -3.25 -14.47
C GLU A 52 -9.56 -4.22 -13.63
N LYS A 53 -8.66 -3.68 -12.80
CA LYS A 53 -7.86 -4.47 -11.86
C LYS A 53 -7.78 -3.83 -10.49
N SER A 54 -7.65 -4.65 -9.45
CA SER A 54 -7.35 -4.20 -8.09
C SER A 54 -6.12 -4.91 -7.55
N ILE A 55 -5.26 -4.15 -6.87
CA ILE A 55 -4.17 -4.72 -6.07
C ILE A 55 -4.73 -5.11 -4.72
N ILE A 56 -4.62 -6.40 -4.39
CA ILE A 56 -4.93 -6.91 -3.06
C ILE A 56 -3.66 -6.86 -2.22
N LEU A 57 -3.61 -5.88 -1.32
CA LEU A 57 -2.45 -5.65 -0.47
C LEU A 57 -2.30 -6.75 0.58
N GLY A 58 -1.05 -7.00 0.96
CA GLY A 58 -0.75 -7.65 2.23
C GLY A 58 -1.02 -6.71 3.40
N TYR A 59 -0.89 -7.24 4.61
CA TYR A 59 -0.99 -6.48 5.85
C TYR A 59 0.32 -6.54 6.63
N GLY A 60 0.50 -5.58 7.54
CA GLY A 60 1.66 -5.54 8.43
C GLY A 60 1.57 -6.53 9.60
N TRP A 61 1.38 -7.82 9.35
CA TRP A 61 1.16 -8.82 10.40
C TRP A 61 2.33 -8.94 11.40
N THR A 62 1.99 -9.22 12.67
CA THR A 62 2.94 -9.43 13.79
C THR A 62 2.95 -10.86 14.31
N ASN A 63 2.17 -11.74 13.70
CA ASN A 63 2.18 -13.19 13.84
C ASN A 63 2.59 -13.83 12.50
N PHE A 64 3.65 -14.64 12.50
CA PHE A 64 4.19 -15.22 11.27
C PHE A 64 3.26 -16.26 10.61
N ASP A 65 2.54 -17.06 11.41
CA ASP A 65 1.64 -18.07 10.86
C ASP A 65 0.46 -17.40 10.14
N LEU A 66 -0.08 -16.32 10.71
CA LEU A 66 -1.11 -15.52 10.06
C LEU A 66 -0.56 -14.79 8.82
N LEU A 67 0.67 -14.28 8.89
CA LEU A 67 1.35 -13.68 7.74
C LEU A 67 1.41 -14.65 6.57
N GLN A 68 1.90 -15.87 6.81
CA GLN A 68 2.01 -16.91 5.79
C GLN A 68 0.61 -17.32 5.26
N ALA A 69 -0.37 -17.50 6.15
CA ALA A 69 -1.74 -17.83 5.75
C ALA A 69 -2.38 -16.73 4.89
N SER A 70 -2.18 -15.46 5.26
CA SER A 70 -2.67 -14.30 4.51
C SER A 70 -2.00 -14.17 3.14
N ASN A 71 -0.69 -14.43 3.04
CA ASN A 71 0.03 -14.45 1.77
C ASN A 71 -0.50 -15.54 0.84
N GLN A 72 -0.69 -16.75 1.39
CA GLN A 72 -1.26 -17.86 0.64
C GLN A 72 -2.68 -17.53 0.15
N PHE A 73 -3.49 -16.90 0.99
CA PHE A 73 -4.84 -16.47 0.63
C PHE A 73 -4.85 -15.46 -0.52
N ASN A 74 -4.00 -14.43 -0.50
CA ASN A 74 -3.89 -13.46 -1.59
C ASN A 74 -3.46 -14.13 -2.90
N LEU A 75 -2.45 -15.01 -2.84
CA LEU A 75 -1.94 -15.73 -4.01
C LEU A 75 -2.99 -16.68 -4.61
N ASP A 76 -3.73 -17.42 -3.78
CA ASP A 76 -4.77 -18.33 -4.28
C ASP A 76 -6.00 -17.57 -4.79
N THR A 77 -6.29 -16.42 -4.22
CA THR A 77 -7.32 -15.50 -4.72
C THR A 77 -6.95 -14.93 -6.09
N PHE A 78 -5.69 -14.53 -6.27
CA PHE A 78 -5.16 -14.14 -7.57
C PHE A 78 -5.27 -15.27 -8.60
N LYS A 79 -4.84 -16.49 -8.27
CA LYS A 79 -4.91 -17.63 -9.20
C LYS A 79 -6.33 -17.91 -9.71
N ARG A 80 -7.35 -17.63 -8.88
CA ARG A 80 -8.76 -17.77 -9.26
C ARG A 80 -9.26 -16.62 -10.14
N ASN A 81 -8.66 -15.43 -10.04
CA ASN A 81 -9.10 -14.20 -10.71
C ASN A 81 -7.91 -13.41 -11.32
N PRO A 82 -7.09 -14.02 -12.20
CA PRO A 82 -5.81 -13.45 -12.64
C PRO A 82 -5.98 -12.21 -13.53
N ASP A 83 -7.14 -12.07 -14.18
CA ASP A 83 -7.45 -10.95 -15.04
C ASP A 83 -7.98 -9.73 -14.25
N GLU A 84 -8.37 -9.90 -12.99
CA GLU A 84 -8.99 -8.85 -12.18
C GLU A 84 -8.12 -8.45 -10.97
N LEU A 85 -7.35 -9.38 -10.39
CA LEU A 85 -6.63 -9.12 -9.15
C LEU A 85 -5.11 -9.19 -9.34
N ILE A 86 -4.38 -8.40 -8.57
CA ILE A 86 -2.92 -8.37 -8.54
C ILE A 86 -2.47 -8.61 -7.08
N PRO A 87 -1.75 -9.71 -6.78
CA PRO A 87 -1.41 -10.04 -5.41
C PRO A 87 -0.16 -9.32 -4.94
N PHE A 88 -0.29 -8.60 -3.83
CA PHE A 88 0.84 -8.22 -2.98
C PHE A 88 0.90 -9.14 -1.77
N PHE A 89 2.08 -9.22 -1.16
CA PHE A 89 2.34 -10.08 -0.01
C PHE A 89 2.80 -9.28 1.21
N SER A 90 2.40 -9.76 2.38
CA SER A 90 2.82 -9.30 3.68
C SER A 90 4.26 -9.69 3.95
N ILE A 91 5.03 -8.80 4.58
CA ILE A 91 6.38 -9.08 5.07
C ILE A 91 6.54 -8.51 6.49
N ASN A 92 7.45 -9.10 7.25
CA ASN A 92 7.90 -8.57 8.52
C ASN A 92 9.36 -9.03 8.74
N PRO A 93 10.35 -8.13 8.56
CA PRO A 93 11.76 -8.49 8.61
C PRO A 93 12.28 -8.87 10.00
N LEU A 94 11.46 -8.76 11.05
CA LEU A 94 11.80 -9.27 12.38
C LEU A 94 11.75 -10.80 12.45
N PHE A 95 11.02 -11.47 11.55
CA PHE A 95 10.99 -12.93 11.47
C PHE A 95 12.17 -13.47 10.69
N LYS A 96 12.77 -14.57 11.18
CA LYS A 96 13.92 -15.21 10.53
C LYS A 96 13.55 -15.83 9.19
N GLU A 97 12.31 -16.31 9.12
CA GLU A 97 11.69 -16.98 7.99
C GLU A 97 11.17 -15.99 6.93
N ASN A 98 11.24 -14.67 7.19
CA ASN A 98 10.68 -13.64 6.32
C ASN A 98 11.18 -13.78 4.88
N LEU A 99 12.51 -13.85 4.66
CA LEU A 99 13.08 -13.94 3.32
C LEU A 99 12.61 -15.17 2.54
N GLU A 100 12.51 -16.33 3.20
CA GLU A 100 12.04 -17.56 2.57
C GLU A 100 10.58 -17.42 2.10
N GLU A 101 9.71 -16.83 2.94
CA GLU A 101 8.32 -16.56 2.55
C GLU A 101 8.23 -15.52 1.43
N MET A 102 9.08 -14.49 1.42
CA MET A 102 9.17 -13.51 0.33
C MET A 102 9.52 -14.20 -1.00
N GLU A 103 10.59 -15.01 -1.03
CA GLU A 103 11.02 -15.75 -2.22
C GLU A 103 9.91 -16.66 -2.76
N LYS A 104 9.21 -17.35 -1.86
CA LYS A 104 8.04 -18.18 -2.21
C LYS A 104 6.94 -17.34 -2.85
N CYS A 105 6.57 -16.21 -2.26
CA CYS A 105 5.51 -15.33 -2.79
C CYS A 105 5.87 -14.78 -4.18
N ILE A 106 7.11 -14.33 -4.37
CA ILE A 106 7.63 -13.83 -5.66
C ILE A 106 7.54 -14.93 -6.72
N LYS A 107 8.00 -16.15 -6.39
CA LYS A 107 7.93 -17.31 -7.31
C LYS A 107 6.50 -17.67 -7.68
N LEU A 108 5.54 -17.46 -6.79
CA LEU A 108 4.11 -17.71 -7.00
C LEU A 108 3.38 -16.57 -7.74
N GLY A 109 4.11 -15.50 -8.13
CA GLY A 109 3.59 -14.45 -9.00
C GLY A 109 3.20 -13.16 -8.29
N ALA A 110 3.58 -12.98 -7.03
CA ALA A 110 3.33 -11.72 -6.33
C ALA A 110 4.03 -10.52 -7.00
N LYS A 111 3.39 -9.35 -6.93
CA LYS A 111 3.80 -8.14 -7.66
C LYS A 111 4.29 -6.99 -6.78
N GLY A 112 4.35 -7.18 -5.47
CA GLY A 112 4.89 -6.21 -4.53
C GLY A 112 4.67 -6.64 -3.08
N ALA A 113 5.29 -5.92 -2.15
CA ALA A 113 5.19 -6.20 -0.72
C ALA A 113 4.44 -5.10 0.04
N GLY A 114 3.77 -5.48 1.13
CA GLY A 114 2.98 -4.58 1.97
C GLY A 114 1.51 -4.53 1.60
N GLU A 115 0.70 -3.75 2.31
CA GLU A 115 1.06 -2.56 3.08
C GLU A 115 1.78 -2.82 4.42
N ILE A 116 2.98 -2.26 4.54
CA ILE A 116 3.75 -2.26 5.78
C ILE A 116 3.16 -1.22 6.72
N HIS A 117 3.00 -1.59 8.00
CA HIS A 117 2.60 -0.69 9.07
C HIS A 117 3.74 -0.60 10.09
N PRO A 118 4.80 0.20 9.83
CA PRO A 118 6.02 0.19 10.65
C PRO A 118 5.75 0.41 12.14
N SER A 119 4.80 1.30 12.48
CA SER A 119 4.43 1.57 13.87
C SER A 119 3.81 0.36 14.58
N ILE A 120 2.93 -0.39 13.91
CA ILE A 120 2.23 -1.55 14.50
C ILE A 120 3.18 -2.76 14.54
N GLN A 121 3.98 -2.92 13.48
CA GLN A 121 4.98 -3.97 13.34
C GLN A 121 6.24 -3.72 14.18
N GLU A 122 6.37 -2.55 14.81
CA GLU A 122 7.55 -2.13 15.58
C GLU A 122 8.85 -2.17 14.75
N LEU A 123 8.76 -1.77 13.48
CA LEU A 123 9.89 -1.77 12.55
C LEU A 123 10.60 -0.43 12.57
N ALA A 124 11.88 -0.45 12.96
CA ALA A 124 12.75 0.71 12.86
C ALA A 124 13.06 1.00 11.38
N LEU A 125 12.45 2.06 10.84
CA LEU A 125 12.65 2.49 9.45
C LEU A 125 14.07 2.96 9.14
N ASP A 126 14.83 3.37 10.15
CA ASP A 126 16.22 3.80 10.03
C ASP A 126 17.25 2.70 10.37
N ASP A 127 16.81 1.47 10.63
CA ASP A 127 17.69 0.32 10.78
C ASP A 127 17.96 -0.33 9.42
N LYS A 128 19.08 0.03 8.80
CA LYS A 128 19.48 -0.55 7.51
C LYS A 128 19.61 -2.08 7.58
N ASN A 129 20.13 -2.65 8.67
CA ASN A 129 20.39 -4.09 8.74
C ASN A 129 19.10 -4.89 8.79
N LEU A 130 18.08 -4.36 9.49
CA LEU A 130 16.75 -4.97 9.53
C LEU A 130 16.16 -5.11 8.11
N TRP A 131 16.29 -4.08 7.28
CA TRP A 131 15.61 -4.00 5.99
C TRP A 131 16.44 -4.52 4.80
N ASN A 132 17.77 -4.54 4.92
CA ASN A 132 18.69 -4.71 3.79
C ASN A 132 18.33 -5.90 2.88
N ASP A 133 18.11 -7.07 3.46
CA ASP A 133 17.91 -8.29 2.68
C ASP A 133 16.55 -8.31 1.98
N ALA A 134 15.49 -7.84 2.68
CA ALA A 134 14.16 -7.74 2.10
C ALA A 134 14.13 -6.73 0.94
N LEU A 135 14.74 -5.55 1.12
CA LEU A 135 14.76 -4.50 0.10
C LEU A 135 15.64 -4.89 -1.08
N LYS A 136 16.76 -5.56 -0.84
CA LYS A 136 17.59 -6.12 -1.92
C LYS A 136 16.81 -7.13 -2.76
N LEU A 137 16.10 -8.07 -2.13
CA LEU A 137 15.29 -9.07 -2.83
C LEU A 137 14.20 -8.42 -3.69
N LEU A 138 13.51 -7.41 -3.16
CA LEU A 138 12.50 -6.66 -3.91
C LEU A 138 13.12 -5.89 -5.09
N GLN A 139 14.27 -5.25 -4.90
CA GLN A 139 14.99 -4.52 -5.95
C GLN A 139 15.40 -5.45 -7.09
N GLU A 140 16.02 -6.59 -6.79
CA GLU A 140 16.49 -7.58 -7.78
C GLU A 140 15.33 -8.12 -8.64
N ASN A 141 14.12 -8.18 -8.08
CA ASN A 141 12.91 -8.61 -8.78
C ASN A 141 12.09 -7.43 -9.35
N SER A 142 12.59 -6.19 -9.24
CA SER A 142 11.91 -4.96 -9.69
C SER A 142 10.52 -4.74 -9.07
N LEU A 143 10.31 -5.24 -7.85
CA LEU A 143 9.04 -5.18 -7.12
C LEU A 143 9.00 -3.98 -6.16
N PRO A 144 7.87 -3.25 -6.08
CA PRO A 144 7.71 -2.18 -5.10
C PRO A 144 7.40 -2.70 -3.70
N ILE A 145 7.65 -1.85 -2.72
CA ILE A 145 7.12 -1.95 -1.35
C ILE A 145 6.13 -0.82 -1.11
N ILE A 146 5.00 -1.10 -0.49
CA ILE A 146 4.05 -0.07 -0.04
C ILE A 146 4.10 0.10 1.48
N ILE A 147 4.24 1.34 1.93
CA ILE A 147 4.41 1.69 3.35
C ILE A 147 3.28 2.64 3.77
N HIS A 148 2.58 2.26 4.84
CA HIS A 148 1.64 3.14 5.52
C HIS A 148 2.36 4.39 6.02
N ALA A 149 1.89 5.55 5.57
CA ALA A 149 2.45 6.83 5.94
C ALA A 149 1.39 7.73 6.57
N SER A 150 1.75 8.30 7.71
CA SER A 150 0.80 8.99 8.57
C SER A 150 1.17 10.46 8.68
N GLU A 151 0.17 11.33 8.68
CA GLU A 151 0.36 12.72 9.03
C GLU A 151 0.52 12.88 10.56
N PRO A 152 1.45 13.72 11.05
CA PRO A 152 1.69 13.91 12.49
C PRO A 152 0.66 14.80 13.20
N VAL A 153 -0.36 15.27 12.47
CA VAL A 153 -1.35 16.26 12.92
C VAL A 153 -2.77 15.79 12.58
N GLY A 154 -3.79 16.61 12.85
CA GLY A 154 -5.17 16.29 12.47
C GLY A 154 -5.84 15.27 13.39
N HIS A 155 -6.77 14.49 12.83
CA HIS A 155 -7.63 13.60 13.61
C HIS A 155 -6.91 12.28 13.95
N LEU A 156 -7.33 11.64 15.05
CA LEU A 156 -6.84 10.32 15.43
C LEU A 156 -7.80 9.26 14.89
N TYR A 157 -7.26 8.21 14.29
CA TYR A 157 -8.02 7.07 13.77
C TYR A 157 -7.28 5.74 14.07
N PRO A 158 -8.02 4.62 14.17
CA PRO A 158 -7.43 3.30 14.34
C PRO A 158 -6.39 3.01 13.25
N GLY A 159 -5.23 2.48 13.64
CA GLY A 159 -4.14 2.18 12.72
C GLY A 159 -3.24 3.37 12.30
N LYS A 160 -3.58 4.62 12.67
CA LYS A 160 -2.79 5.81 12.26
C LYS A 160 -1.30 5.68 12.54
N GLY A 161 -0.92 5.20 13.73
CA GLY A 161 0.48 5.01 14.10
C GLY A 161 1.34 6.27 14.04
N SER A 162 2.65 6.06 13.90
CA SER A 162 3.69 7.11 13.96
C SER A 162 4.70 7.06 12.79
N SER A 163 4.28 6.50 11.65
CA SER A 163 5.07 6.45 10.41
C SER A 163 5.08 7.82 9.72
N TYR A 164 5.64 8.83 10.40
CA TYR A 164 5.67 10.21 9.92
C TYR A 164 6.74 10.43 8.86
N ALA A 165 6.58 11.51 8.08
CA ALA A 165 7.48 11.91 6.99
C ALA A 165 8.97 11.87 7.38
N GLN A 166 9.34 12.27 8.61
CA GLN A 166 10.73 12.22 9.07
C GLN A 166 11.30 10.80 9.11
N ASN A 167 10.53 9.82 9.60
CA ASN A 167 10.99 8.44 9.70
C ASN A 167 11.02 7.76 8.33
N ILE A 168 10.03 8.07 7.49
CA ILE A 168 9.95 7.60 6.11
C ILE A 168 11.11 8.15 5.27
N TYR A 169 11.45 9.43 5.43
CA TYR A 169 12.54 10.05 4.69
C TYR A 169 13.87 9.33 4.95
N LYS A 170 14.18 8.99 6.20
CA LYS A 170 15.36 8.19 6.53
C LYS A 170 15.37 6.83 5.82
N PHE A 171 14.22 6.16 5.73
CA PHE A 171 14.10 4.89 5.02
C PHE A 171 14.40 5.06 3.52
N ILE A 172 13.89 6.13 2.90
CA ILE A 172 14.17 6.47 1.49
C ILE A 172 15.66 6.75 1.28
N GLU A 173 16.31 7.47 2.20
CA GLU A 173 17.76 7.73 2.14
C GLU A 173 18.60 6.45 2.20
N LEU A 174 18.15 5.43 2.94
CA LEU A 174 18.83 4.14 3.03
C LEU A 174 18.67 3.28 1.77
N PHE A 175 17.52 3.42 1.08
CA PHE A 175 17.11 2.57 -0.04
C PHE A 175 16.61 3.37 -1.28
N PRO A 176 17.37 4.36 -1.79
CA PRO A 176 16.90 5.27 -2.84
C PRO A 176 16.70 4.61 -4.21
N GLU A 177 17.24 3.41 -4.41
CA GLU A 177 17.09 2.63 -5.64
C GLU A 177 15.88 1.69 -5.62
N ASN A 178 15.21 1.54 -4.47
CA ASN A 178 13.99 0.75 -4.35
C ASN A 178 12.77 1.56 -4.81
N LYS A 179 11.82 0.89 -5.48
CA LYS A 179 10.50 1.46 -5.75
C LYS A 179 9.69 1.46 -4.45
N ILE A 180 9.39 2.64 -3.94
CA ILE A 180 8.66 2.80 -2.67
C ILE A 180 7.34 3.51 -2.98
N ILE A 181 6.22 2.87 -2.66
CA ILE A 181 4.90 3.49 -2.70
C ILE A 181 4.57 3.91 -1.26
N LEU A 182 4.27 5.18 -1.07
CA LEU A 182 3.83 5.70 0.22
C LEU A 182 2.32 5.88 0.16
N ALA A 183 1.63 5.16 1.04
CA ALA A 183 0.19 5.26 1.13
C ALA A 183 -0.22 6.66 1.64
N HIS A 184 -1.47 7.05 1.36
CA HIS A 184 -2.12 8.20 2.00
C HIS A 184 -1.35 9.51 1.79
N TRP A 185 -0.95 9.80 0.54
CA TRP A 185 -0.13 10.97 0.20
C TRP A 185 1.21 11.04 0.94
N GLY A 186 1.72 9.89 1.38
CA GLY A 186 2.98 9.79 2.10
C GLY A 186 3.02 10.53 3.43
N GLY A 187 1.88 10.70 4.10
CA GLY A 187 1.80 11.47 5.35
C GLY A 187 2.24 12.93 5.18
N GLY A 188 2.13 13.46 3.96
CA GLY A 188 2.58 14.81 3.59
C GLY A 188 4.04 14.89 3.15
N LEU A 189 4.78 13.78 3.00
CA LEU A 189 6.17 13.80 2.52
C LEU A 189 6.29 14.52 1.17
N LEU A 190 5.28 14.41 0.30
CA LEU A 190 5.28 15.04 -1.03
C LEU A 190 5.55 16.55 -0.97
N PHE A 191 5.13 17.26 0.08
CA PHE A 191 5.35 18.70 0.22
C PHE A 191 6.84 19.04 0.39
N TYR A 192 7.62 18.13 0.94
CA TYR A 192 9.06 18.32 1.14
C TYR A 192 9.85 18.10 -0.15
N GLU A 193 9.27 17.49 -1.20
CA GLU A 193 9.92 17.41 -2.52
C GLU A 193 10.03 18.77 -3.25
N LEU A 194 9.50 19.85 -2.69
CA LEU A 194 9.87 21.21 -3.10
C LEU A 194 11.33 21.56 -2.75
N MET A 195 11.97 20.78 -1.87
CA MET A 195 13.39 20.83 -1.56
C MET A 195 14.14 19.90 -2.51
N ASN A 196 15.15 20.41 -3.22
CA ASN A 196 15.85 19.67 -4.28
C ASN A 196 16.48 18.37 -3.76
N GLU A 197 17.06 18.39 -2.57
CA GLU A 197 17.67 17.23 -1.92
C GLU A 197 16.65 16.11 -1.61
N VAL A 198 15.42 16.48 -1.24
CA VAL A 198 14.35 15.51 -0.97
C VAL A 198 13.82 14.96 -2.28
N LYS A 199 13.67 15.79 -3.30
CA LYS A 199 13.27 15.38 -4.65
C LYS A 199 14.26 14.39 -5.26
N ASP A 200 15.55 14.68 -5.17
CA ASP A 200 16.61 13.86 -5.77
C ASP A 200 16.67 12.47 -5.13
N VAL A 201 16.58 12.38 -3.80
CA VAL A 201 16.57 11.08 -3.12
C VAL A 201 15.25 10.33 -3.31
N SER A 202 14.14 11.04 -3.51
CA SER A 202 12.80 10.47 -3.69
C SER A 202 12.47 10.11 -5.14
N LYS A 203 13.45 9.99 -6.04
CA LYS A 203 13.24 9.69 -7.48
C LYS A 203 12.41 8.42 -7.75
N ASN A 204 12.48 7.42 -6.86
CA ASN A 204 11.77 6.14 -6.96
C ASN A 204 10.61 6.02 -5.95
N VAL A 205 10.18 7.15 -5.38
CA VAL A 205 9.06 7.24 -4.45
C VAL A 205 7.79 7.61 -5.20
N TYR A 206 6.69 6.97 -4.87
CA TYR A 206 5.37 7.21 -5.44
C TYR A 206 4.37 7.41 -4.30
N TYR A 207 3.28 8.10 -4.59
CA TYR A 207 2.25 8.46 -3.60
C TYR A 207 0.90 7.93 -4.06
N ASP A 208 0.22 7.16 -3.22
CA ASP A 208 -1.16 6.78 -3.53
C ASP A 208 -2.19 7.78 -2.98
N THR A 209 -3.41 7.66 -3.51
CA THR A 209 -4.56 8.48 -3.14
C THR A 209 -5.43 7.84 -2.05
N ALA A 210 -4.99 6.76 -1.40
CA ALA A 210 -5.79 6.00 -0.45
C ALA A 210 -6.33 6.89 0.67
N ALA A 211 -7.60 6.73 1.02
CA ALA A 211 -8.29 7.52 2.06
C ALA A 211 -8.31 9.05 1.83
N SER A 212 -8.02 9.55 0.61
CA SER A 212 -7.90 11.01 0.32
C SER A 212 -9.00 11.86 0.94
N SER A 213 -10.27 11.45 0.77
CA SER A 213 -11.44 12.21 1.19
C SER A 213 -11.59 12.34 2.72
N PHE A 214 -10.90 11.50 3.50
CA PHE A 214 -10.85 11.61 4.96
C PHE A 214 -9.67 12.46 5.44
N LEU A 215 -8.61 12.60 4.63
CA LEU A 215 -7.36 13.25 5.04
C LEU A 215 -7.26 14.69 4.52
N TYR A 216 -7.68 14.94 3.28
CA TYR A 216 -7.50 16.21 2.61
C TYR A 216 -8.77 16.64 1.87
N ASN A 217 -8.88 17.94 1.62
CA ASN A 217 -9.88 18.43 0.67
C ASN A 217 -9.42 18.14 -0.78
N PRO A 218 -10.34 18.17 -1.77
CA PRO A 218 -10.02 17.79 -3.16
C PRO A 218 -8.93 18.61 -3.86
N LYS A 219 -8.49 19.76 -3.33
CA LYS A 219 -7.38 20.51 -3.93
C LYS A 219 -6.05 19.74 -3.87
N ILE A 220 -5.94 18.72 -3.01
CA ILE A 220 -4.72 17.92 -2.86
C ILE A 220 -4.26 17.34 -4.19
N PHE A 221 -5.17 16.92 -5.08
CA PHE A 221 -4.81 16.33 -6.37
C PHE A 221 -4.06 17.32 -7.26
N GLU A 222 -4.58 18.54 -7.43
CA GLU A 222 -3.95 19.58 -8.25
C GLU A 222 -2.60 20.02 -7.65
N ILE A 223 -2.56 20.19 -6.33
CA ILE A 223 -1.36 20.61 -5.61
C ILE A 223 -0.26 19.54 -5.70
N ALA A 224 -0.60 18.27 -5.50
CA ALA A 224 0.36 17.18 -5.60
C ALA A 224 0.94 17.08 -7.02
N ILE A 225 0.11 17.24 -8.06
CA ILE A 225 0.57 17.27 -9.45
C ILE A 225 1.55 18.43 -9.68
N GLU A 226 1.29 19.61 -9.11
CA GLU A 226 2.20 20.76 -9.23
C GLU A 226 3.56 20.50 -8.56
N ILE A 227 3.57 19.79 -7.42
CA ILE A 227 4.79 19.54 -6.65
C ILE A 227 5.61 18.39 -7.24
N VAL A 228 5.01 17.22 -7.41
CA VAL A 228 5.73 15.96 -7.75
C VAL A 228 5.48 15.46 -9.17
N GLY A 229 4.55 16.07 -9.91
CA GLY A 229 4.12 15.59 -11.22
C GLY A 229 3.10 14.46 -11.13
N SER A 230 2.23 14.34 -12.14
CA SER A 230 1.20 13.29 -12.15
C SER A 230 1.79 11.90 -12.33
N GLU A 231 3.04 11.77 -12.79
CA GLU A 231 3.78 10.51 -12.95
C GLU A 231 4.19 9.83 -11.63
N LYS A 232 4.17 10.57 -10.51
CA LYS A 232 4.51 10.03 -9.18
C LYS A 232 3.28 9.69 -8.33
N ILE A 233 2.06 9.90 -8.86
CA ILE A 233 0.81 9.72 -8.13
C ILE A 233 0.07 8.49 -8.66
N ILE A 234 -0.48 7.66 -7.77
CA ILE A 234 -1.16 6.41 -8.12
C ILE A 234 -2.55 6.37 -7.50
N PHE A 235 -3.55 5.98 -8.26
CA PHE A 235 -4.89 5.78 -7.73
C PHE A 235 -4.93 4.58 -6.77
N GLY A 236 -5.41 4.85 -5.55
CA GLY A 236 -5.77 3.87 -4.53
C GLY A 236 -7.02 4.35 -3.80
N SER A 237 -8.01 3.47 -3.61
CA SER A 237 -9.25 3.83 -2.90
C SER A 237 -9.16 3.65 -1.40
N ASP A 238 -8.37 2.68 -0.93
CA ASP A 238 -8.46 2.11 0.42
C ASP A 238 -9.74 1.30 0.64
N PHE A 239 -10.28 0.65 -0.40
CA PHE A 239 -11.44 -0.23 -0.24
C PHE A 239 -11.12 -1.37 0.74
N PRO A 240 -11.98 -1.67 1.74
CA PRO A 240 -13.40 -1.29 1.85
C PRO A 240 -13.72 -0.03 2.66
N ILE A 241 -12.72 0.75 3.08
CA ILE A 241 -12.91 1.96 3.88
C ILE A 241 -13.62 3.04 3.05
N LEU A 242 -13.17 3.26 1.81
CA LEU A 242 -13.81 4.17 0.85
C LEU A 242 -14.19 3.46 -0.45
N SER A 243 -15.26 3.93 -1.09
CA SER A 243 -15.58 3.56 -2.47
C SER A 243 -14.63 4.28 -3.43
N PRO A 244 -14.13 3.62 -4.49
CA PRO A 244 -13.34 4.27 -5.53
C PRO A 244 -14.09 5.45 -6.19
N GLU A 245 -15.42 5.38 -6.32
CA GLU A 245 -16.24 6.48 -6.88
C GLU A 245 -16.01 7.80 -6.14
N ARG A 246 -15.86 7.73 -4.82
CA ARG A 246 -15.71 8.92 -3.99
C ARG A 246 -14.45 9.69 -4.39
N ILE A 247 -13.32 8.99 -4.49
CA ILE A 247 -12.03 9.59 -4.85
C ILE A 247 -12.02 10.03 -6.32
N LEU A 248 -12.55 9.20 -7.22
CA LEU A 248 -12.67 9.55 -8.65
C LEU A 248 -13.49 10.83 -8.86
N SER A 249 -14.57 11.04 -8.08
CA SER A 249 -15.39 12.24 -8.16
C SER A 249 -14.64 13.52 -7.74
N GLU A 250 -13.62 13.40 -6.89
CA GLU A 250 -12.78 14.49 -6.41
C GLU A 250 -11.68 14.84 -7.44
N MET A 251 -11.36 13.93 -8.37
CA MET A 251 -10.41 14.12 -9.48
C MET A 251 -11.06 14.62 -10.78
N LYS A 252 -12.37 14.86 -10.82
CA LYS A 252 -13.12 15.15 -12.06
C LYS A 252 -12.65 16.39 -12.85
N ASN A 253 -11.92 17.31 -12.22
CA ASN A 253 -11.42 18.54 -12.84
C ASN A 253 -9.99 18.41 -13.35
N LEU A 254 -9.31 17.28 -13.12
CA LEU A 254 -7.97 17.05 -13.61
C LEU A 254 -7.95 16.95 -15.14
N LYS A 255 -6.81 17.30 -15.74
CA LYS A 255 -6.60 17.09 -17.17
C LYS A 255 -6.63 15.59 -17.46
N GLU A 256 -7.16 15.22 -18.62
CA GLU A 256 -7.28 13.82 -19.04
C GLU A 256 -5.94 13.06 -18.97
N LYS A 257 -4.84 13.70 -19.40
CA LYS A 257 -3.49 13.14 -19.29
C LYS A 257 -3.12 12.77 -17.85
N ASP A 258 -3.39 13.65 -16.90
CA ASP A 258 -3.05 13.44 -15.49
C ASP A 258 -3.93 12.35 -14.88
N LEU A 259 -5.22 12.33 -15.22
CA LEU A 259 -6.14 11.28 -14.79
C LEU A 259 -5.70 9.89 -15.30
N ILE A 260 -5.30 9.77 -16.56
CA ILE A 260 -4.78 8.51 -17.15
C ILE A 260 -3.47 8.08 -16.47
N ASN A 261 -2.57 9.04 -16.20
CA ASN A 261 -1.34 8.75 -15.47
C ASN A 261 -1.65 8.11 -14.11
N ILE A 262 -2.49 8.79 -13.32
CA ILE A 262 -2.82 8.43 -11.95
C ILE A 262 -3.59 7.11 -11.87
N THR A 263 -4.61 6.94 -12.71
CA THR A 263 -5.55 5.81 -12.61
C THR A 263 -5.12 4.55 -13.35
N GLU A 264 -4.02 4.59 -14.12
CA GLU A 264 -3.63 3.45 -14.94
C GLU A 264 -2.13 3.40 -15.25
N LYS A 265 -1.60 4.41 -15.94
CA LYS A 265 -0.28 4.30 -16.60
C LYS A 265 0.85 4.13 -15.58
N ASN A 266 0.81 4.86 -14.47
CA ASN A 266 1.91 4.85 -13.50
C ASN A 266 2.05 3.49 -12.84
N ILE A 267 0.95 2.92 -12.32
CA ILE A 267 1.01 1.61 -11.67
C ILE A 267 1.36 0.49 -12.66
N LYS A 268 0.88 0.55 -13.91
CA LYS A 268 1.32 -0.40 -14.95
C LYS A 268 2.84 -0.34 -15.16
N ASN A 269 3.42 0.85 -15.25
CA ASN A 269 4.87 1.01 -15.38
C ASN A 269 5.64 0.52 -14.14
N ILE A 270 5.17 0.84 -12.95
CA ILE A 270 5.80 0.44 -11.69
C ILE A 270 5.86 -1.09 -11.57
N LEU A 271 4.78 -1.76 -11.97
CA LEU A 271 4.62 -3.22 -11.89
C LEU A 271 5.08 -3.97 -13.15
N ASN A 272 5.56 -3.25 -14.17
CA ASN A 272 5.89 -3.81 -15.49
C ASN A 272 4.74 -4.64 -16.10
N LEU A 273 3.50 -4.11 -16.03
CA LEU A 273 2.34 -4.71 -16.66
C LEU A 273 2.25 -4.29 -18.13
N ASN A 274 1.85 -5.23 -18.99
CA ASN A 274 1.60 -4.98 -20.41
C ASN A 274 0.29 -4.22 -20.65
#